data_AF-A0A4Y2N4G2-F1
#
_entry.id   AF-A0A4Y2N4G2-F1
#
_cell.length_a   1.000
_cell.length_b   1.000
_cell.length_c   1.000
_cell.angle_alpha   90.00
_cell.angle_beta   90.00
_cell.angle_gamma   90.00
#
_symmetry.space_group_name_H-M   'P 1'
#
loop_
_entity.id
_entity.type
_entity.pdbx_description
1 polymer ?
#
loop_
_entity_poly.entity_id
_entity_poly.type
_entity_poly.pdbx_seq_one_letter_code
_entity_poly.pdbx_strand_id
1 'polypeptide(L)'
;MGNQKDCLMGVYLEHLIRYHKDKRAFLDPIVAVDETWCQHFQPVTKSMSQEWRHPSSRTPKKAQSSAMAGKVLLSLFFDVQGPYWTLGPH
;
A
#
# COMPACT_ATOMS: atom_id res chain seq x y z
N MET A 1 -25.05 21.10 12.69
CA MET A 1 -24.08 20.26 11.98
C MET A 1 -23.54 21.08 10.82
N GLY A 2 -22.28 21.53 10.89
CA GLY A 2 -21.68 22.31 9.79
C GLY A 2 -21.49 21.44 8.55
N ASN A 3 -21.59 22.04 7.37
CA ASN A 3 -21.30 21.38 6.10
C ASN A 3 -19.82 21.01 6.06
N GLN A 4 -19.51 19.74 5.79
CA GLN A 4 -18.13 19.23 5.72
C GLN A 4 -17.26 20.04 4.75
N LYS A 5 -17.84 20.56 3.66
CA LYS A 5 -17.12 21.39 2.69
C LYS A 5 -16.68 22.72 3.28
N ASP A 6 -17.51 23.35 4.11
CA ASP A 6 -17.21 24.67 4.68
C ASP A 6 -16.07 24.56 5.71
N CYS A 7 -16.10 23.52 6.54
CA CYS A 7 -15.00 23.20 7.46
C CYS A 7 -13.69 22.91 6.70
N LEU A 8 -13.78 22.15 5.61
CA LEU A 8 -12.64 21.81 4.77
C LEU A 8 -12.00 23.06 4.15
N MET A 9 -12.81 23.99 3.65
CA MET A 9 -12.33 25.24 3.06
C MET A 9 -11.57 26.12 4.05
N GLY A 10 -12.01 26.19 5.31
CA GLY A 10 -11.31 26.94 6.36
C GLY A 10 -9.88 26.43 6.57
N VAL A 11 -9.73 25.11 6.73
CA VAL A 11 -8.41 24.48 6.92
C VAL A 11 -7.49 24.69 5.71
N TYR A 12 -8.01 24.55 4.49
CA TYR A 12 -7.21 24.80 3.28
C TYR A 12 -6.70 26.23 3.19
N LEU A 13 -7.53 27.21 3.53
CA LEU A 13 -7.14 28.62 3.47
C LEU A 13 -6.04 28.94 4.49
N GLU A 14 -6.15 28.43 5.71
CA GLU A 14 -5.13 28.58 6.75
C GLU A 14 -3.79 27.97 6.32
N HIS A 15 -3.80 26.75 5.80
CA HIS A 15 -2.59 26.10 5.28
C HIS A 15 -1.98 26.87 4.09
N LEU A 16 -2.81 27.42 3.19
CA LEU A 16 -2.33 28.21 2.05
C LEU A 16 -1.65 29.51 2.51
N ILE A 17 -2.24 30.21 3.47
CA ILE A 17 -1.66 31.42 4.06
C ILE A 17 -0.31 31.10 4.71
N ARG A 18 -0.24 30.01 5.49
CA ARG A 18 0.99 29.57 6.14
C ARG A 18 2.07 29.20 5.11
N TYR A 19 1.70 28.45 4.07
CA TYR A 19 2.63 28.12 2.99
C TYR A 19 3.13 29.37 2.25
N HIS A 20 2.28 30.37 2.03
CA HIS A 20 2.71 31.60 1.37
C HIS A 20 3.75 32.36 2.20
N LYS A 21 3.59 32.35 3.54
CA LYS A 21 4.48 33.01 4.50
C LYS A 21 5.81 32.28 4.68
N ASP A 22 5.77 30.96 4.93
CA ASP A 22 6.94 30.21 5.40
C ASP A 22 7.50 29.23 4.34
N LYS A 23 6.81 29.06 3.21
CA LYS A 23 7.26 28.25 2.06
C LYS A 23 7.66 26.82 2.49
N ARG A 24 8.89 26.41 2.19
CA ARG A 24 9.43 25.09 2.54
C ARG A 24 9.57 24.88 4.05
N ALA A 25 9.85 25.94 4.83
CA ALA A 25 9.97 25.79 6.29
C ALA A 25 8.66 25.32 6.95
N PHE A 26 7.51 25.49 6.28
CA PHE A 26 6.25 24.90 6.71
C PHE A 26 6.11 23.43 6.30
N LEU A 27 6.61 23.03 5.12
CA LEU A 27 6.45 21.68 4.58
C LEU A 27 7.50 20.69 5.07
N ASP A 28 8.75 21.13 5.25
CA ASP A 28 9.90 20.29 5.61
C ASP A 28 9.69 19.45 6.89
N PRO A 29 9.03 19.94 7.97
CA PRO A 29 8.79 19.12 9.15
C PRO A 29 7.53 18.24 9.07
N ILE A 30 6.76 18.27 7.97
CA ILE A 30 5.53 17.50 7.85
C ILE A 30 5.83 16.04 7.50
N VAL A 31 5.31 15.14 8.32
CA VAL A 31 5.27 13.69 8.06
C VAL A 31 3.84 13.30 7.70
N ALA A 32 3.66 12.78 6.49
CA ALA A 32 2.40 12.19 6.06
C ALA A 32 2.36 10.69 6.40
N VAL A 33 1.23 10.22 6.89
CA VAL A 33 0.99 8.81 7.23
C VAL A 33 -0.25 8.33 6.51
N ASP A 34 -0.19 7.13 5.92
CA ASP A 34 -1.33 6.48 5.27
C ASP A 34 -1.34 4.97 5.56
N GLU A 35 -2.52 4.37 5.54
CA GLU A 35 -2.72 2.92 5.72
C GLU A 35 -3.41 2.34 4.48
N THR A 36 -2.75 1.42 3.80
CA THR A 36 -3.28 0.80 2.57
C THR A 36 -3.28 -0.72 2.66
N TRP A 37 -4.25 -1.36 1.99
CA TRP A 37 -4.37 -2.81 1.95
C TRP A 37 -3.54 -3.38 0.79
N CYS A 38 -2.55 -4.20 1.11
CA CYS A 38 -1.77 -4.96 0.14
C CYS A 38 -2.26 -6.41 0.05
N GLN A 39 -2.56 -6.87 -1.16
CA GLN A 39 -2.93 -8.25 -1.39
C GLN A 39 -1.66 -9.10 -1.53
N HIS A 40 -1.50 -10.11 -0.67
CA HIS A 40 -0.39 -11.04 -0.80
C HIS A 40 -0.76 -12.10 -1.86
N PHE A 41 0.04 -12.15 -2.91
CA PHE A 41 -0.10 -13.10 -4.00
C PHE A 41 0.92 -14.22 -3.80
N GLN A 42 0.45 -15.39 -3.34
CA GLN A 42 1.21 -16.62 -3.49
C GLN A 42 0.75 -17.31 -4.78
N PRO A 43 1.54 -17.27 -5.86
CA PRO A 43 1.32 -18.22 -6.92
C PRO A 43 1.68 -19.59 -6.37
N VAL A 44 0.69 -20.47 -6.19
CA VAL A 44 0.99 -21.90 -6.06
C VAL A 44 1.69 -22.30 -7.35
N THR A 45 3.00 -22.53 -7.27
CA THR A 45 3.84 -22.80 -8.44
C THR A 45 3.34 -24.08 -9.11
N LYS A 46 2.96 -23.94 -10.37
CA LYS A 46 2.55 -25.03 -11.27
C LYS A 46 3.60 -26.15 -11.39
N SER A 47 4.83 -25.94 -10.90
CA SER A 47 5.88 -26.96 -10.82
C SER A 47 5.60 -28.04 -9.78
N MET A 48 4.81 -27.76 -8.72
CA MET A 48 4.40 -28.78 -7.75
C MET A 48 3.24 -29.66 -8.24
N SER A 49 2.56 -29.28 -9.33
CA SER A 49 1.47 -30.08 -9.93
C SER A 49 1.93 -30.96 -11.11
N GLN A 50 3.22 -30.96 -11.45
CA GLN A 50 3.77 -31.91 -12.42
C GLN A 50 4.17 -33.20 -11.72
N GLU A 51 3.17 -33.91 -11.21
CA GLU A 51 3.35 -35.30 -10.81
C GLU A 51 3.27 -36.15 -12.09
N TRP A 52 4.39 -36.68 -12.56
CA TRP A 52 4.39 -37.64 -13.67
C TRP A 52 3.65 -38.91 -13.21
N ARG A 53 2.49 -39.21 -13.81
CA ARG A 53 1.67 -40.38 -13.45
C ARG A 53 1.46 -41.31 -14.62
N HIS A 54 1.24 -42.59 -14.29
CA HIS A 54 0.94 -43.66 -15.24
C HIS A 54 -0.40 -43.41 -15.97
N PRO A 55 -0.56 -43.81 -17.25
CA PRO A 55 -1.78 -43.57 -18.05
C PRO A 55 -3.09 -44.11 -17.45
N SER A 56 -3.02 -45.06 -16.51
CA SER A 56 -4.20 -45.63 -15.82
C SER A 56 -4.66 -44.83 -14.58
N SER A 57 -4.05 -43.68 -14.28
CA SER A 57 -4.40 -42.86 -13.12
C SER A 57 -5.66 -42.00 -13.34
N ARG A 58 -6.45 -41.78 -12.29
CA ARG A 58 -7.59 -40.84 -12.28
C ARG A 58 -7.15 -39.42 -12.66
N THR A 59 -8.04 -38.69 -13.34
CA THR A 59 -7.81 -37.31 -13.83
C THR A 59 -7.40 -36.36 -12.71
N PRO A 60 -6.33 -35.55 -12.88
CA PRO A 60 -5.90 -34.61 -11.86
C PRO A 60 -6.98 -33.54 -11.62
N LYS A 61 -7.26 -33.22 -10.35
CA LYS A 61 -7.88 -31.93 -10.02
C LYS A 61 -6.92 -30.85 -10.50
N LYS A 62 -7.32 -30.07 -11.51
CA LYS A 62 -6.56 -28.90 -11.97
C LYS A 62 -6.20 -28.05 -10.75
N ALA A 63 -4.92 -27.70 -10.61
CA ALA A 63 -4.51 -26.70 -9.63
C ALA A 63 -5.29 -25.42 -9.93
N GLN A 64 -6.21 -25.07 -9.02
CA GLN A 64 -6.92 -23.80 -9.08
C GLN A 64 -5.86 -22.70 -8.94
N SER A 65 -5.65 -21.94 -10.01
CA SER A 65 -4.85 -20.72 -9.94
C SER A 65 -5.51 -19.75 -8.98
N SER A 66 -4.68 -19.08 -8.18
CA SER A 66 -4.98 -18.02 -7.22
C SER A 66 -5.79 -18.44 -5.99
N ALA A 67 -5.13 -19.08 -5.02
CA ALA A 67 -5.42 -18.75 -3.63
C ALA A 67 -4.93 -17.30 -3.40
N MET A 68 -5.84 -16.34 -3.24
CA MET A 68 -5.48 -15.03 -2.72
C MET A 68 -4.96 -15.23 -1.30
N ALA A 69 -3.64 -15.25 -1.14
CA ALA A 69 -2.98 -15.58 0.11
C ALA A 69 -3.01 -14.36 1.02
N GLY A 70 -4.15 -14.04 1.62
CA GLY A 70 -4.27 -13.01 2.67
C GLY A 70 -4.16 -11.54 2.21
N LYS A 71 -4.70 -10.65 3.04
CA LYS A 71 -4.52 -9.20 2.95
C LYS A 71 -3.61 -8.75 4.08
N VAL A 72 -2.63 -7.92 3.76
CA VAL A 72 -1.74 -7.28 4.74
C VAL A 72 -2.07 -5.80 4.76
N LEU A 73 -2.14 -5.20 5.94
CA LEU A 73 -2.24 -3.75 6.08
C LEU A 73 -0.83 -3.16 6.07
N LEU A 74 -0.59 -2.17 5.22
CA LEU A 74 0.67 -1.47 5.08
C LEU A 74 0.51 -0.06 5.63
N SER A 75 1.26 0.27 6.68
CA SER A 75 1.38 1.64 7.20
C SER A 75 2.58 2.33 6.56
N LEU A 76 2.34 3.42 5.83
CA LEU A 76 3.33 4.18 5.10
C LEU A 76 3.58 5.52 5.79
N PHE A 77 4.84 5.93 5.86
CA PHE A 77 5.27 7.22 6.39
C PHE A 77 6.15 7.90 5.36
N PHE A 78 5.84 9.15 5.00
CA PHE A 78 6.59 9.94 4.03
C PHE A 78 6.90 11.34 4.57
N ASP A 79 8.09 11.85 4.29
CA ASP A 79 8.44 13.26 4.42
C ASP A 79 8.78 13.88 3.05
N VAL A 80 9.33 15.09 3.06
CA VAL A 80 9.80 15.79 1.86
C VAL A 80 10.98 15.11 1.15
N GLN A 81 11.67 14.17 1.80
CA GLN A 81 12.80 13.42 1.27
C GLN A 81 12.37 12.06 0.70
N GLY A 82 11.25 11.50 1.19
CA GLY A 82 10.65 10.29 0.65
C GLY A 82 10.04 9.39 1.73
N PRO A 83 9.87 8.10 1.45
CA PRO A 83 9.43 7.15 2.45
C PRO A 83 10.48 7.05 3.58
N TYR A 84 10.02 7.06 4.83
CA TYR A 84 10.88 6.91 6.01
C TYR A 84 11.61 5.55 6.07
N TRP A 85 11.14 4.54 5.32
CA TRP A 85 11.70 3.19 5.33
C TRP A 85 12.68 2.98 4.18
N THR A 86 13.96 3.33 4.38
CA THR A 86 15.06 2.83 3.56
C THR A 86 15.77 1.69 4.30
N LEU A 87 15.50 0.45 3.89
CA LEU A 87 16.35 -0.69 4.24
C LEU A 87 17.61 -0.63 3.38
N GLY A 88 18.65 0.05 3.88
CA GLY A 88 19.99 0.06 3.29
C GLY A 88 21.00 0.76 4.21
N PRO A 89 22.15 0.15 4.54
CA PRO A 89 23.06 0.64 5.57
C PRO A 89 23.85 1.87 5.11
N HIS A 90 24.10 2.75 6.07
CA HIS A 90 25.02 3.88 6.02
C HIS A 90 26.48 3.41 6.22
#